data_AF-A0A381P365-F1
#
_entry.id   AF-A0A381P365-F1
#
_cell.length_a   1.000
_cell.length_b   1.000
_cell.length_c   1.000
_cell.angle_alpha   90.00
_cell.angle_beta   90.00
_cell.angle_gamma   90.00
#
_symmetry.space_group_name_H-M   'P 1'
#
loop_
_entity.id
_entity.type
_entity.pdbx_description
1 polymer ?
#
loop_
_entity_poly.entity_id
_entity_poly.type
_entity_poly.pdbx_seq_one_letter_code
_entity_poly.pdbx_strand_id
1 'polypeptide(L)'
;MVTLLVLVAGACAAPESDGATVPTATLAPTTTIVGFDEVRDRFVADAGADGVLEDLAVADLGCVAQALLEASGPEVVLSISTQGPKPHQAEMTVEALVACGVVVDVFRTGLAYSMANDPGAPTVDPDCVLEGVTADHLAPILVTQFSRPGGVTVDGSAMNALLVDTPLMANLIRCSLEGAGLLTPFCDGYLDVVDDVLRLVMGQGGLEGDSEDPVAYASLFDVTEGVFAWLATNVPDDLRGAAVLVHDAVIVTAEAFADAVAGMEGDGPEARDTALLAAISRIGAGLENMNAVDLPAATNRLRVHVADQCGQESTIVFDLFGGFGAGFTHEG
;
A
#
# COMPACT_ATOMS: atom_id res chain seq x y z
N MET A 1 -6.60 -5.85 9.80
CA MET A 1 -5.63 -5.10 8.94
C MET A 1 -4.27 -4.93 9.61
N VAL A 2 -4.18 -4.49 10.88
CA VAL A 2 -2.89 -4.25 11.58
C VAL A 2 -2.05 -5.51 11.85
N THR A 3 -2.64 -6.70 11.82
CA THR A 3 -1.96 -7.96 12.15
C THR A 3 -1.24 -8.61 10.96
N LEU A 4 -1.60 -8.26 9.71
CA LEU A 4 -1.15 -8.94 8.48
C LEU A 4 0.33 -8.69 8.12
N LEU A 5 0.94 -7.66 8.70
CA LEU A 5 2.27 -7.15 8.33
C LEU A 5 3.36 -7.41 9.39
N VAL A 6 2.97 -7.90 10.57
CA VAL A 6 3.89 -8.09 11.71
C VAL A 6 4.62 -9.45 11.66
N LEU A 7 4.24 -10.37 10.76
CA LEU A 7 4.55 -11.79 10.92
C LEU A 7 5.71 -12.37 10.07
N VAL A 8 6.37 -11.58 9.20
CA VAL A 8 7.58 -12.06 8.50
C VAL A 8 8.76 -12.26 9.49
N ALA A 9 8.64 -11.78 10.74
CA ALA A 9 9.66 -11.93 11.77
C ALA A 9 9.60 -13.26 12.57
N GLY A 10 8.59 -14.11 12.36
CA GLY A 10 8.36 -15.29 13.20
C GLY A 10 9.10 -16.57 12.80
N ALA A 11 9.59 -16.69 11.56
CA ALA A 11 10.10 -17.96 11.04
C ALA A 11 11.58 -18.25 11.33
N CYS A 12 12.36 -17.29 11.84
CA CYS A 12 13.82 -17.46 12.00
C CYS A 12 14.30 -17.61 13.45
N ALA A 13 13.41 -17.72 14.44
CA ALA A 13 13.81 -17.88 15.84
C ALA A 13 13.68 -19.33 16.30
N ALA A 14 14.80 -20.08 16.27
CA ALA A 14 14.90 -21.34 17.00
C ALA A 14 14.89 -21.08 18.54
N PRO A 15 14.28 -21.97 19.35
CA PRO A 15 14.20 -21.80 20.80
C PRO A 15 15.58 -21.93 21.46
N GLU A 16 15.85 -21.09 22.46
CA GLU A 16 17.06 -21.15 23.29
C GLU A 16 17.15 -22.52 23.98
N SER A 17 18.20 -23.29 23.64
CA SER A 17 18.56 -24.51 24.36
C SER A 17 19.49 -24.18 25.52
N ASP A 18 19.03 -24.53 26.71
CA ASP A 18 19.76 -24.52 27.98
C ASP A 18 21.07 -25.32 27.91
N GLY A 19 22.05 -24.88 28.70
CA GLY A 19 23.47 -25.20 28.52
C GLY A 19 23.89 -26.66 28.71
N ALA A 20 24.95 -27.02 27.99
CA ALA A 20 25.84 -28.13 28.32
C ALA A 20 27.29 -27.79 27.94
N THR A 21 28.17 -27.75 28.94
CA THR A 21 29.61 -27.58 28.80
C THR A 21 30.24 -28.85 28.22
N VAL A 22 30.86 -28.74 27.04
CA VAL A 22 31.62 -29.83 26.37
C VAL A 22 33.11 -29.43 26.29
N PRO A 23 34.06 -30.35 26.55
CA PRO A 23 35.46 -30.00 26.75
C PRO A 23 36.16 -29.59 25.44
N THR A 24 37.07 -28.62 25.56
CA THR A 24 37.93 -28.11 24.48
C THR A 24 38.85 -29.22 23.95
N ALA A 25 38.49 -29.82 22.81
CA ALA A 25 39.42 -30.53 21.95
C ALA A 25 39.97 -29.55 20.92
N THR A 26 41.28 -29.29 20.96
CA THR A 26 41.99 -28.47 19.97
C THR A 26 42.01 -29.21 18.62
N LEU A 27 40.99 -29.01 17.81
CA LEU A 27 40.99 -29.39 16.40
C LEU A 27 41.80 -28.35 15.62
N ALA A 28 42.84 -28.81 14.92
CA ALA A 28 43.52 -27.99 13.93
C ALA A 28 42.49 -27.56 12.86
N PRO A 29 42.44 -26.28 12.46
CA PRO A 29 41.54 -25.85 11.40
C PRO A 29 41.99 -26.51 10.10
N THR A 30 41.28 -27.56 9.72
CA THR A 30 41.35 -28.06 8.35
C THR A 30 40.50 -27.08 7.56
N THR A 31 41.14 -26.08 6.95
CA THR A 31 40.48 -25.22 5.96
C THR A 31 40.22 -26.08 4.72
N THR A 32 39.19 -26.92 4.79
CA THR A 32 38.58 -27.47 3.60
C THR A 32 38.07 -26.25 2.83
N ILE A 33 38.73 -25.90 1.73
CA ILE A 33 38.20 -24.90 0.82
C ILE A 33 36.94 -25.52 0.23
N VAL A 34 35.80 -25.20 0.82
CA VAL A 34 34.50 -25.57 0.29
C VAL A 34 34.42 -24.95 -1.10
N GLY A 35 34.19 -25.78 -2.12
CA GLY A 35 34.08 -25.29 -3.49
C GLY A 35 32.85 -24.39 -3.62
N PHE A 36 32.91 -23.37 -4.48
CA PHE A 36 31.76 -22.48 -4.72
C PHE A 36 30.48 -23.25 -5.10
N ASP A 37 30.61 -24.34 -5.85
CA ASP A 37 29.49 -25.23 -6.18
C ASP A 37 28.89 -25.92 -4.94
N GLU A 38 29.72 -26.35 -3.99
CA GLU A 38 29.25 -26.97 -2.74
C GLU A 38 28.53 -25.96 -1.84
N VAL A 39 29.00 -24.71 -1.79
CA VAL A 39 28.30 -23.63 -1.07
C VAL A 39 26.97 -23.31 -1.71
N ARG A 40 26.92 -23.26 -3.05
CA ARG A 40 25.67 -23.03 -3.80
C ARG A 40 24.66 -24.13 -3.49
N ASP A 41 25.07 -25.40 -3.61
CA ASP A 41 24.18 -26.53 -3.38
C ASP A 41 23.67 -26.57 -1.92
N ARG A 42 24.53 -26.21 -0.96
CA ARG A 42 24.15 -26.06 0.45
C ARG A 42 23.17 -24.91 0.66
N PHE A 43 23.38 -23.76 0.02
CA PHE A 43 22.46 -22.62 0.09
C PHE A 43 21.08 -23.00 -0.45
N VAL A 44 21.01 -23.64 -1.61
CA VAL A 44 19.73 -24.09 -2.19
C VAL A 44 19.01 -25.04 -1.24
N ALA A 45 19.74 -26.00 -0.64
CA ALA A 45 19.15 -26.96 0.27
C ALA A 45 18.67 -26.33 1.59
N ASP A 46 19.46 -25.43 2.18
CA ASP A 46 19.14 -24.85 3.49
C ASP A 46 18.13 -23.70 3.37
N ALA A 47 18.29 -22.81 2.39
CA ALA A 47 17.41 -21.66 2.18
C ALA A 47 16.06 -22.04 1.55
N GLY A 48 16.04 -23.07 0.70
CA GLY A 48 14.81 -23.57 0.08
C GLY A 48 14.03 -24.58 0.94
N ALA A 49 14.51 -24.88 2.16
CA ALA A 49 13.85 -25.86 3.03
C ALA A 49 12.62 -25.31 3.75
N ASP A 50 12.66 -24.04 4.16
CA ASP A 50 11.61 -23.40 4.95
C ASP A 50 11.62 -21.88 4.73
N GLY A 51 10.45 -21.24 4.84
CA GLY A 51 10.30 -19.78 4.94
C GLY A 51 10.07 -19.08 3.59
N VAL A 52 10.47 -17.81 3.49
CA VAL A 52 10.12 -16.94 2.34
C VAL A 52 10.78 -17.31 1.01
N LEU A 53 11.69 -18.29 1.02
CA LEU A 53 12.41 -18.78 -0.17
C LEU A 53 12.01 -20.22 -0.55
N GLU A 54 11.12 -20.85 0.21
CA GLU A 54 10.70 -22.25 0.05
C GLU A 54 10.12 -22.53 -1.34
N ASP A 55 9.30 -21.62 -1.85
CA ASP A 55 8.61 -21.77 -3.13
C ASP A 55 9.46 -21.38 -4.36
N LEU A 56 10.70 -20.93 -4.17
CA LEU A 56 11.57 -20.55 -5.28
C LEU A 56 12.12 -21.78 -6.02
N ALA A 57 12.24 -21.66 -7.34
CA ALA A 57 12.84 -22.73 -8.12
C ALA A 57 14.32 -22.92 -7.75
N VAL A 58 14.81 -24.16 -7.82
CA VAL A 58 16.23 -24.49 -7.57
C VAL A 58 17.18 -23.64 -8.42
N ALA A 59 16.80 -23.31 -9.66
CA ALA A 59 17.60 -22.45 -10.53
C ALA A 59 17.72 -21.01 -10.00
N ASP A 60 16.63 -20.49 -9.42
CA ASP A 60 16.55 -19.14 -8.87
C ASP A 60 17.35 -19.03 -7.58
N LEU A 61 17.20 -20.00 -6.68
CA LEU A 61 18.04 -20.13 -5.48
C LEU A 61 19.52 -20.26 -5.85
N GLY A 62 19.84 -21.00 -6.91
CA GLY A 62 21.19 -21.11 -7.45
C GLY A 62 21.73 -19.78 -7.98
N CYS A 63 20.90 -18.98 -8.64
CA CYS A 63 21.26 -17.63 -9.08
C CYS A 63 21.56 -16.71 -7.89
N VAL A 64 20.66 -16.69 -6.89
CA VAL A 64 20.81 -15.85 -5.70
C VAL A 64 22.08 -16.21 -4.95
N ALA A 65 22.32 -17.52 -4.75
CA ALA A 65 23.55 -18.01 -4.13
C ALA A 65 24.80 -17.56 -4.89
N GLN A 66 24.78 -17.63 -6.23
CA GLN A 66 25.90 -17.19 -7.06
C GLN A 66 26.15 -15.68 -6.92
N ALA A 67 25.10 -14.86 -6.99
CA ALA A 67 25.22 -13.40 -6.83
C ALA A 67 25.75 -13.03 -5.44
N LEU A 68 25.29 -13.70 -4.38
CA LEU A 68 25.80 -13.49 -3.02
C LEU A 68 27.25 -13.94 -2.85
N LEU A 69 27.65 -15.04 -3.52
CA LEU A 69 29.04 -15.54 -3.50
C LEU A 69 29.99 -14.54 -4.14
N GLU A 70 29.60 -13.91 -5.24
CA GLU A 70 30.36 -12.87 -5.91
C GLU A 70 30.50 -11.61 -5.06
N ALA A 71 29.49 -11.28 -4.25
CA ALA A 71 29.46 -10.08 -3.43
C ALA A 71 30.11 -10.22 -2.04
N SER A 72 30.07 -11.41 -1.41
CA SER A 72 30.43 -11.58 0.02
C SER A 72 31.36 -12.76 0.33
N GLY A 73 31.37 -13.78 -0.52
CA GLY A 73 32.11 -15.02 -0.31
C GLY A 73 31.40 -16.10 0.53
N PRO A 74 31.98 -17.31 0.62
CA PRO A 74 31.32 -18.53 1.11
C PRO A 74 30.71 -18.47 2.51
N GLU A 75 31.45 -17.94 3.48
CA GLU A 75 31.04 -17.93 4.90
C GLU A 75 29.78 -17.08 5.13
N VAL A 76 29.67 -15.96 4.41
CA VAL A 76 28.50 -15.09 4.50
C VAL A 76 27.29 -15.77 3.87
N VAL A 77 27.45 -16.41 2.72
CA VAL A 77 26.35 -17.11 2.03
C VAL A 77 25.78 -18.24 2.88
N LEU A 78 26.64 -19.04 3.51
CA LEU A 78 26.22 -20.11 4.43
C LEU A 78 25.56 -19.56 5.71
N SER A 79 26.03 -18.41 6.21
CA SER A 79 25.36 -17.73 7.33
C SER A 79 23.97 -17.25 6.93
N ILE A 80 23.82 -16.68 5.73
CA ILE A 80 22.52 -16.19 5.22
C ILE A 80 21.55 -17.35 5.01
N SER A 81 22.01 -18.48 4.45
CA SER A 81 21.12 -19.63 4.18
C SER A 81 20.53 -20.24 5.46
N THR A 82 21.25 -20.16 6.58
CA THR A 82 20.85 -20.80 7.84
C THR A 82 20.19 -19.86 8.83
N GLN A 83 20.55 -18.57 8.83
CA GLN A 83 20.12 -17.60 9.84
C GLN A 83 19.39 -16.39 9.24
N GLY A 84 19.32 -16.29 7.92
CA GLY A 84 18.88 -15.09 7.22
C GLY A 84 19.94 -13.97 7.20
N PRO A 85 19.68 -12.89 6.45
CA PRO A 85 20.59 -11.76 6.34
C PRO A 85 20.65 -10.94 7.64
N LYS A 86 21.85 -10.52 8.02
CA LYS A 86 22.05 -9.54 9.09
C LYS A 86 21.72 -8.13 8.57
N PRO A 87 21.44 -7.15 9.45
CA PRO A 87 21.08 -5.79 9.03
C PRO A 87 22.02 -5.13 8.02
N HIS A 88 23.34 -5.27 8.20
CA HIS A 88 24.34 -4.70 7.28
C HIS A 88 24.47 -5.45 5.95
N GLN A 89 23.81 -6.60 5.80
CA GLN A 89 23.77 -7.43 4.60
C GLN A 89 22.47 -7.25 3.81
N ALA A 90 21.54 -6.41 4.30
CA ALA A 90 20.22 -6.23 3.71
C ALA A 90 20.30 -5.78 2.24
N GLU A 91 21.03 -4.69 1.96
CA GLU A 91 21.17 -4.13 0.61
C GLU A 91 21.72 -5.16 -0.37
N MET A 92 22.87 -5.77 -0.05
CA MET A 92 23.47 -6.75 -0.96
C MET A 92 22.61 -8.01 -1.16
N THR A 93 21.82 -8.39 -0.15
CA THR A 93 20.91 -9.54 -0.28
C THR A 93 19.78 -9.20 -1.23
N VAL A 94 19.20 -8.01 -1.11
CA VAL A 94 18.14 -7.57 -2.03
C VAL A 94 18.68 -7.36 -3.44
N GLU A 95 19.89 -6.81 -3.60
CA GLU A 95 20.53 -6.71 -4.92
C GLU A 95 20.67 -8.06 -5.61
N ALA A 96 21.03 -9.12 -4.87
CA ALA A 96 21.08 -10.48 -5.39
C ALA A 96 19.68 -10.98 -5.83
N LEU A 97 18.64 -10.71 -5.04
CA LEU A 97 17.25 -11.06 -5.38
C LEU A 97 16.77 -10.30 -6.63
N VAL A 98 17.10 -9.01 -6.74
CA VAL A 98 16.76 -8.17 -7.90
C VAL A 98 17.47 -8.68 -9.15
N ALA A 99 18.77 -8.98 -9.07
CA ALA A 99 19.54 -9.51 -10.18
C ALA A 99 19.01 -10.84 -10.71
N CYS A 100 18.43 -11.66 -9.84
CA CYS A 100 17.83 -12.94 -10.18
C CYS A 100 16.32 -12.85 -10.48
N GLY A 101 15.71 -11.68 -10.39
CA GLY A 101 14.30 -11.47 -10.75
C GLY A 101 13.28 -12.07 -9.78
N VAL A 102 13.67 -12.41 -8.56
CA VAL A 102 12.84 -13.21 -7.62
C VAL A 102 12.16 -12.38 -6.53
N VAL A 103 12.33 -11.05 -6.56
CA VAL A 103 11.80 -10.14 -5.53
C VAL A 103 10.30 -10.29 -5.33
N VAL A 104 9.53 -10.39 -6.43
CA VAL A 104 8.07 -10.52 -6.37
C VAL A 104 7.67 -11.87 -5.79
N ASP A 105 8.35 -12.95 -6.16
CA ASP A 105 8.06 -14.31 -5.67
C ASP A 105 8.35 -14.44 -4.17
N VAL A 106 9.45 -13.85 -3.68
CA VAL A 106 9.78 -13.78 -2.25
C VAL A 106 8.69 -13.05 -1.48
N PHE A 107 8.21 -11.92 -2.02
CA PHE A 107 7.16 -11.13 -1.40
C PHE A 107 5.82 -11.88 -1.39
N ARG A 108 5.47 -12.55 -2.49
CA ARG A 108 4.28 -13.41 -2.60
C ARG A 108 4.29 -14.50 -1.55
N THR A 109 5.41 -15.21 -1.43
CA THR A 109 5.58 -16.30 -0.45
C THR A 109 5.43 -15.76 0.99
N GLY A 110 6.08 -14.63 1.29
CA GLY A 110 5.95 -13.98 2.59
C GLY A 110 4.52 -13.51 2.91
N LEU A 111 3.80 -12.98 1.92
CA LEU A 111 2.41 -12.58 2.05
C LEU A 111 1.50 -13.79 2.31
N ALA A 112 1.63 -14.85 1.49
CA ALA A 112 0.88 -16.10 1.64
C ALA A 112 1.09 -16.72 3.01
N TYR A 113 2.35 -16.81 3.46
CA TYR A 113 2.69 -17.30 4.79
C TYR A 113 2.07 -16.45 5.90
N SER A 114 2.14 -15.12 5.79
CA SER A 114 1.56 -14.21 6.79
C SER A 114 0.05 -14.39 6.90
N MET A 115 -0.64 -14.46 5.76
CA MET A 115 -2.09 -14.66 5.70
C MET A 115 -2.52 -16.01 6.26
N ALA A 116 -1.76 -17.08 5.97
CA ALA A 116 -2.05 -18.42 6.50
C ALA A 116 -1.91 -18.48 8.04
N ASN A 117 -1.08 -17.60 8.62
CA ASN A 117 -0.79 -17.57 10.05
C ASN A 117 -1.57 -16.48 10.82
N ASP A 118 -2.36 -15.64 10.15
CA ASP A 118 -3.25 -14.64 10.76
C ASP A 118 -4.73 -15.07 10.63
N PRO A 119 -5.39 -15.48 11.73
CA PRO A 119 -6.81 -15.86 11.70
C PRO A 119 -7.76 -14.73 11.29
N GLY A 120 -7.32 -13.48 11.36
CA GLY A 120 -8.08 -12.30 10.92
C GLY A 120 -7.75 -11.85 9.49
N ALA A 121 -6.90 -12.58 8.78
CA ALA A 121 -6.54 -12.27 7.41
C ALA A 121 -7.75 -12.44 6.46
N PRO A 122 -7.93 -11.55 5.48
CA PRO A 122 -8.87 -11.78 4.39
C PRO A 122 -8.41 -13.01 3.58
N THR A 123 -9.36 -13.81 3.10
CA THR A 123 -9.05 -14.97 2.23
C THR A 123 -8.92 -14.49 0.79
N VAL A 124 -7.75 -13.96 0.44
CA VAL A 124 -7.45 -13.43 -0.90
C VAL A 124 -6.27 -14.15 -1.55
N ASP A 125 -6.23 -14.14 -2.88
CA ASP A 125 -5.10 -14.68 -3.63
C ASP A 125 -3.92 -13.68 -3.56
N PRO A 126 -2.72 -14.09 -3.08
CA PRO A 126 -1.53 -13.24 -3.08
C PRO A 126 -1.16 -12.69 -4.46
N ASP A 127 -1.42 -13.43 -5.54
CA ASP A 127 -1.16 -12.96 -6.90
C ASP A 127 -2.07 -11.81 -7.31
N CYS A 128 -3.34 -11.88 -6.92
CA CYS A 128 -4.29 -10.80 -7.13
C CYS A 128 -3.88 -9.55 -6.35
N VAL A 129 -3.45 -9.71 -5.08
CA VAL A 129 -3.03 -8.58 -4.24
C VAL A 129 -1.83 -7.85 -4.86
N LEU A 130 -0.89 -8.59 -5.44
CA LEU A 130 0.34 -8.06 -6.04
C LEU A 130 0.18 -7.59 -7.49
N GLU A 131 -1.03 -7.58 -8.06
CA GLU A 131 -1.25 -7.14 -9.44
C GLU A 131 -0.78 -5.68 -9.64
N GLY A 132 0.04 -5.44 -10.65
CA GLY A 132 0.63 -4.11 -10.92
C GLY A 132 1.76 -3.69 -9.97
N VAL A 133 2.15 -4.53 -9.02
CA VAL A 133 3.31 -4.31 -8.14
C VAL A 133 4.57 -4.87 -8.79
N THR A 134 5.65 -4.09 -8.83
CA THR A 134 6.92 -4.47 -9.47
C THR A 134 8.04 -4.66 -8.45
N ALA A 135 9.14 -5.27 -8.88
CA ALA A 135 10.33 -5.42 -8.04
C ALA A 135 10.89 -4.09 -7.55
N ASP A 136 10.78 -3.01 -8.33
CA ASP A 136 11.27 -1.68 -7.96
C ASP A 136 10.47 -1.09 -6.78
N HIS A 137 9.18 -1.41 -6.68
CA HIS A 137 8.35 -1.02 -5.54
C HIS A 137 8.71 -1.82 -4.27
N LEU A 138 9.05 -3.10 -4.42
CA LEU A 138 9.21 -4.04 -3.31
C LEU A 138 10.64 -4.09 -2.75
N ALA A 139 11.65 -3.86 -3.58
CA ALA A 139 13.06 -3.95 -3.17
C ALA A 139 13.41 -3.02 -1.99
N PRO A 140 13.02 -1.73 -1.98
CA PRO A 140 13.29 -0.84 -0.83
C PRO A 140 12.65 -1.34 0.48
N ILE A 141 11.52 -2.03 0.38
CA ILE A 141 10.81 -2.60 1.53
C ILE A 141 11.56 -3.80 2.08
N LEU A 142 12.02 -4.70 1.21
CA LEU A 142 12.86 -5.83 1.62
C LEU A 142 14.16 -5.36 2.28
N VAL A 143 14.79 -4.29 1.77
CA VAL A 143 15.98 -3.71 2.41
C VAL A 143 15.64 -3.24 3.82
N THR A 144 14.53 -2.51 3.98
CA THR A 144 14.08 -2.03 5.29
C THR A 144 13.76 -3.18 6.24
N GLN A 145 13.10 -4.24 5.73
CA GLN A 145 12.73 -5.44 6.47
C GLN A 145 13.95 -6.17 7.00
N PHE A 146 14.95 -6.44 6.15
CA PHE A 146 16.18 -7.13 6.53
C PHE A 146 17.09 -6.25 7.41
N SER A 147 16.98 -4.92 7.29
CA SER A 147 17.77 -3.98 8.10
C SER A 147 17.30 -3.87 9.55
N ARG A 148 16.08 -4.30 9.88
CA ARG A 148 15.49 -4.13 11.22
C ARG A 148 15.38 -5.46 11.96
N PRO A 149 15.89 -5.55 13.21
CA PRO A 149 15.54 -6.66 14.09
C PRO A 149 14.01 -6.66 14.31
N GLY A 150 13.32 -7.68 13.80
CA GLY A 150 11.85 -7.80 13.92
C GLY A 150 11.04 -7.24 12.74
N GLY A 151 11.65 -6.78 11.64
CA GLY A 151 10.95 -6.39 10.42
C GLY A 151 10.40 -4.96 10.37
N VAL A 152 9.57 -4.66 9.36
CA VAL A 152 8.87 -3.38 9.20
C VAL A 152 7.59 -3.39 10.05
N THR A 153 7.42 -2.37 10.89
CA THR A 153 6.16 -2.11 11.62
C THR A 153 5.15 -1.47 10.68
N VAL A 154 3.86 -1.75 10.87
CA VAL A 154 2.75 -1.18 10.09
C VAL A 154 2.80 0.35 10.04
N ASP A 155 3.22 0.99 11.13
CA ASP A 155 3.28 2.46 11.25
C ASP A 155 4.60 3.07 10.74
N GLY A 156 5.32 2.38 9.85
CA GLY A 156 6.61 2.81 9.30
C GLY A 156 6.48 3.58 7.98
N SER A 157 7.30 4.61 7.79
CA SER A 157 7.35 5.39 6.53
C SER A 157 7.57 4.55 5.27
N ALA A 158 8.29 3.44 5.37
CA ALA A 158 8.48 2.50 4.26
C ALA A 158 7.18 1.76 3.91
N MET A 159 6.38 1.36 4.89
CA MET A 159 5.06 0.75 4.65
C MET A 159 4.11 1.77 4.05
N ASN A 160 4.15 3.01 4.52
CA ASN A 160 3.35 4.08 3.94
C ASN A 160 3.72 4.30 2.46
N ALA A 161 5.02 4.42 2.14
CA ALA A 161 5.48 4.55 0.76
C ALA A 161 5.02 3.39 -0.14
N LEU A 162 5.05 2.16 0.38
CA LEU A 162 4.53 1.00 -0.34
C LEU A 162 3.04 1.14 -0.64
N LEU A 163 2.22 1.55 0.34
CA LEU A 163 0.78 1.73 0.15
C LEU A 163 0.43 2.95 -0.73
N VAL A 164 1.28 3.98 -0.75
CA VAL A 164 1.13 5.19 -1.58
C VAL A 164 1.41 4.91 -3.05
N ASP A 165 2.54 4.27 -3.33
CA ASP A 165 3.05 4.17 -4.70
C ASP A 165 2.55 2.91 -5.42
N THR A 166 1.82 2.02 -4.73
CA THR A 166 1.36 0.75 -5.30
C THR A 166 -0.16 0.57 -5.19
N PRO A 167 -0.78 -0.24 -6.08
CA PRO A 167 -2.23 -0.49 -6.02
C PRO A 167 -2.62 -1.47 -4.91
N LEU A 168 -1.73 -1.78 -3.96
CA LEU A 168 -1.95 -2.81 -2.93
C LEU A 168 -3.25 -2.63 -2.15
N MET A 169 -3.59 -1.39 -1.78
CA MET A 169 -4.83 -1.12 -1.04
C MET A 169 -6.07 -1.40 -1.88
N ALA A 170 -6.11 -0.92 -3.12
CA ALA A 170 -7.23 -1.16 -4.03
C ALA A 170 -7.35 -2.66 -4.35
N ASN A 171 -6.22 -3.33 -4.61
CA ASN A 171 -6.18 -4.76 -4.85
C ASN A 171 -6.69 -5.56 -3.65
N LEU A 172 -6.34 -5.21 -2.40
CA LEU A 172 -6.88 -5.91 -1.23
C LEU A 172 -8.41 -5.90 -1.17
N ILE A 173 -9.04 -4.78 -1.52
CA ILE A 173 -10.50 -4.67 -1.58
C ILE A 173 -11.03 -5.46 -2.78
N ARG A 174 -10.45 -5.27 -3.97
CA ARG A 174 -10.82 -5.96 -5.21
C ARG A 174 -10.76 -7.47 -5.06
N CYS A 175 -9.62 -8.00 -4.62
CA CYS A 175 -9.38 -9.42 -4.44
C CYS A 175 -10.27 -10.03 -3.34
N SER A 176 -10.59 -9.26 -2.30
CA SER A 176 -11.56 -9.68 -1.27
C SER A 176 -12.96 -9.84 -1.87
N LEU A 177 -13.40 -8.87 -2.67
CA LEU A 177 -14.68 -8.94 -3.38
C LEU A 177 -14.68 -10.08 -4.40
N GLU A 178 -13.58 -10.28 -5.12
CA GLU A 178 -13.44 -11.36 -6.10
C GLU A 178 -13.52 -12.74 -5.43
N GLY A 179 -12.75 -12.96 -4.36
CA GLY A 179 -12.77 -14.20 -3.58
C GLY A 179 -14.15 -14.50 -2.96
N ALA A 180 -14.92 -13.45 -2.62
CA ALA A 180 -16.29 -13.58 -2.14
C ALA A 180 -17.33 -13.79 -3.27
N GLY A 181 -16.93 -13.70 -4.54
CA GLY A 181 -17.85 -13.74 -5.69
C GLY A 181 -18.75 -12.51 -5.79
N LEU A 182 -18.34 -11.39 -5.20
CA LEU A 182 -19.07 -10.12 -5.10
C LEU A 182 -18.50 -9.01 -6.00
N LEU A 183 -17.37 -9.26 -6.68
CA LEU A 183 -16.80 -8.27 -7.61
C LEU A 183 -17.66 -8.17 -8.87
N THR A 184 -18.54 -7.18 -8.88
CA THR A 184 -19.31 -6.82 -10.08
C THR A 184 -18.46 -5.95 -11.02
N PRO A 185 -18.77 -5.88 -12.34
CA PRO A 185 -18.08 -4.97 -13.25
C PRO A 185 -18.18 -3.49 -12.83
N PHE A 186 -19.25 -3.13 -12.12
CA PHE A 186 -19.39 -1.79 -11.54
C PHE A 186 -18.36 -1.57 -10.43
N CYS A 187 -18.21 -2.51 -9.50
CA CYS A 187 -17.24 -2.38 -8.41
C CYS A 187 -15.82 -2.40 -8.89
N ASP A 188 -15.52 -3.21 -9.89
CA ASP A 188 -14.19 -3.26 -10.49
C ASP A 188 -13.80 -1.90 -11.08
N GLY A 189 -14.66 -1.31 -11.92
CA GLY A 189 -14.40 0.01 -12.49
C GLY A 189 -14.46 1.16 -11.48
N TYR A 190 -15.25 1.04 -10.42
CA TYR A 190 -15.28 2.03 -9.34
C TYR A 190 -13.99 2.01 -8.51
N LEU A 191 -13.45 0.83 -8.21
CA LEU A 191 -12.20 0.69 -7.47
C LEU A 191 -10.99 1.23 -8.26
N ASP A 192 -11.01 1.10 -9.59
CA ASP A 192 -9.98 1.72 -10.45
C ASP A 192 -9.93 3.25 -10.29
N VAL A 193 -11.07 3.93 -10.26
CA VAL A 193 -11.10 5.40 -10.12
C VAL A 193 -10.87 5.87 -8.69
N VAL A 194 -11.19 5.04 -7.69
CA VAL A 194 -10.92 5.34 -6.28
C VAL A 194 -9.44 5.16 -5.93
N ASP A 195 -8.73 4.27 -6.62
CA ASP A 195 -7.30 4.03 -6.42
C ASP A 195 -6.47 5.33 -6.53
N ASP A 196 -6.76 6.16 -7.54
CA ASP A 196 -6.11 7.47 -7.70
C ASP A 196 -6.34 8.39 -6.47
N VAL A 197 -7.55 8.41 -5.92
CA VAL A 197 -7.88 9.20 -4.70
C VAL A 197 -7.12 8.65 -3.50
N LEU A 198 -7.09 7.33 -3.31
CA LEU A 198 -6.39 6.70 -2.19
C LEU A 198 -4.89 6.98 -2.23
N ARG A 199 -4.27 6.89 -3.41
CA ARG A 199 -2.86 7.21 -3.60
C ARG A 199 -2.54 8.66 -3.26
N LEU A 200 -3.39 9.59 -3.69
CA LEU A 200 -3.22 11.01 -3.36
C LEU A 200 -3.32 11.26 -1.85
N VAL A 201 -4.37 10.76 -1.19
CA VAL A 201 -4.61 10.96 0.25
C VAL A 201 -3.44 10.40 1.07
N MET A 202 -2.94 9.22 0.71
CA MET A 202 -1.80 8.61 1.39
C MET A 202 -0.49 9.37 1.10
N GLY A 203 -0.29 9.81 -0.15
CA GLY A 203 0.93 10.52 -0.60
C GLY A 203 1.08 11.91 0.01
N GLN A 204 -0.04 12.54 0.38
CA GLN A 204 -0.05 13.80 1.12
C GLN A 204 0.24 13.62 2.62
N GLY A 205 0.51 12.40 3.09
CA GLY A 205 0.81 12.09 4.50
C GLY A 205 -0.44 11.88 5.35
N GLY A 206 -1.56 11.49 4.71
CA GLY A 206 -2.88 11.64 5.27
C GLY A 206 -3.25 13.12 5.35
N LEU A 207 -4.55 13.43 5.33
CA LEU A 207 -5.05 14.69 5.90
C LEU A 207 -4.84 14.74 7.43
N GLU A 208 -3.88 13.96 7.96
CA GLU A 208 -3.47 13.88 9.35
C GLU A 208 -2.47 15.01 9.65
N GLY A 209 -3.05 16.19 9.65
CA GLY A 209 -2.48 17.40 10.20
C GLY A 209 -3.58 18.44 10.15
N ASP A 210 -3.50 19.45 11.01
CA ASP A 210 -4.24 20.71 10.84
C ASP A 210 -3.81 21.45 9.55
N SER A 211 -3.48 20.73 8.46
CA SER A 211 -3.10 21.29 7.19
C SER A 211 -4.37 21.76 6.49
N GLU A 212 -4.78 22.96 6.87
CA GLU A 212 -5.62 23.85 6.07
C GLU A 212 -4.84 24.32 4.83
N ASP A 213 -4.31 23.37 4.04
CA ASP A 213 -3.53 23.66 2.85
C ASP A 213 -4.46 23.67 1.63
N PRO A 214 -4.78 24.85 1.06
CA PRO A 214 -5.63 24.96 -0.11
C PRO A 214 -5.05 24.22 -1.34
N VAL A 215 -3.73 23.99 -1.42
CA VAL A 215 -3.10 23.21 -2.50
C VAL A 215 -3.44 21.73 -2.37
N ALA A 216 -3.43 21.20 -1.15
CA ALA A 216 -3.81 19.82 -0.88
C ALA A 216 -5.28 19.58 -1.20
N TYR A 217 -6.16 20.50 -0.79
CA TYR A 217 -7.60 20.45 -1.11
C TYR A 217 -7.87 20.56 -2.61
N ALA A 218 -7.22 21.50 -3.31
CA ALA A 218 -7.36 21.60 -4.76
C ALA A 218 -7.01 20.29 -5.48
N SER A 219 -5.91 19.65 -5.08
CA SER A 219 -5.49 18.36 -5.63
C SER A 219 -6.50 17.25 -5.30
N LEU A 220 -7.03 17.22 -4.07
CA LEU A 220 -8.01 16.22 -3.63
C LEU A 220 -9.31 16.31 -4.43
N PHE A 221 -9.84 17.52 -4.60
CA PHE A 221 -11.08 17.72 -5.35
C PHE A 221 -10.91 17.48 -6.84
N ASP A 222 -9.74 17.80 -7.42
CA ASP A 222 -9.39 17.48 -8.81
C ASP A 222 -9.42 15.96 -9.05
N VAL A 223 -8.72 15.18 -8.23
CA VAL A 223 -8.71 13.71 -8.38
C VAL A 223 -10.09 13.10 -8.09
N THR A 224 -10.83 13.66 -7.13
CA THR A 224 -12.16 13.13 -6.80
C THR A 224 -13.23 13.48 -7.84
N GLU A 225 -13.06 14.55 -8.62
CA GLU A 225 -13.95 14.86 -9.75
C GLU A 225 -14.03 13.68 -10.72
N GLY A 226 -12.89 13.02 -10.99
CA GLY A 226 -12.84 11.80 -11.79
C GLY A 226 -13.74 10.66 -11.28
N VAL A 227 -13.83 10.46 -9.96
CA VAL A 227 -14.72 9.44 -9.35
C VAL A 227 -16.18 9.77 -9.61
N PHE A 228 -16.59 11.02 -9.39
CA PHE A 228 -17.98 11.42 -9.60
C PHE A 228 -18.37 11.53 -11.07
N ALA A 229 -17.42 11.88 -11.95
CA ALA A 229 -17.60 11.84 -13.40
C ALA A 229 -17.84 10.40 -13.89
N TRP A 230 -17.08 9.45 -13.34
CA TRP A 230 -17.27 8.04 -13.61
C TRP A 230 -18.64 7.56 -13.11
N LEU A 231 -19.03 7.90 -11.88
CA LEU A 231 -20.34 7.56 -11.33
C LEU A 231 -21.49 8.13 -12.19
N ALA A 232 -21.38 9.36 -12.70
CA ALA A 232 -22.38 9.97 -13.56
C ALA A 232 -22.67 9.16 -14.84
N THR A 233 -21.70 8.36 -15.29
CA THR A 233 -21.82 7.54 -16.49
C THR A 233 -22.21 6.08 -16.19
N ASN A 234 -21.81 5.55 -15.02
CA ASN A 234 -21.85 4.11 -14.75
C ASN A 234 -22.93 3.66 -13.75
N VAL A 235 -23.63 4.59 -13.09
CA VAL A 235 -24.78 4.23 -12.23
C VAL A 235 -26.06 3.93 -13.04
N PRO A 236 -27.03 3.19 -12.46
CA PRO A 236 -28.37 3.03 -13.02
C PRO A 236 -29.08 4.34 -13.39
N ASP A 237 -29.98 4.30 -14.38
CA ASP A 237 -30.65 5.49 -14.91
C ASP A 237 -31.41 6.30 -13.83
N ASP A 238 -31.98 5.63 -12.82
CA ASP A 238 -32.68 6.26 -11.71
C ASP A 238 -31.76 7.01 -10.74
N LEU A 239 -30.46 6.69 -10.75
CA LEU A 239 -29.42 7.37 -9.98
C LEU A 239 -28.63 8.39 -10.79
N ARG A 240 -28.71 8.37 -12.13
CA ARG A 240 -27.90 9.26 -13.00
C ARG A 240 -28.09 10.73 -12.67
N GLY A 241 -29.33 11.17 -12.42
CA GLY A 241 -29.59 12.57 -12.03
C GLY A 241 -28.93 12.96 -10.71
N ALA A 242 -28.88 12.04 -9.74
CA ALA A 242 -28.17 12.25 -8.49
C ALA A 242 -26.64 12.29 -8.69
N ALA A 243 -26.10 11.40 -9.54
CA ALA A 243 -24.68 11.36 -9.85
C ALA A 243 -24.19 12.63 -10.57
N VAL A 244 -24.94 13.13 -11.55
CA VAL A 244 -24.64 14.40 -12.23
C VAL A 244 -24.68 15.57 -11.25
N LEU A 245 -25.70 15.64 -10.38
CA LEU A 245 -25.78 16.71 -9.38
C LEU A 245 -24.57 16.73 -8.43
N VAL A 246 -24.13 15.55 -7.97
CA VAL A 246 -22.96 15.46 -7.08
C VAL A 246 -21.67 15.79 -7.82
N HIS A 247 -21.52 15.30 -9.06
CA HIS A 247 -20.39 15.63 -9.92
C HIS A 247 -20.27 17.15 -10.17
N ASP A 248 -21.36 17.81 -10.54
CA ASP A 248 -21.35 19.26 -10.80
C ASP A 248 -21.02 20.05 -9.51
N ALA A 249 -21.45 19.57 -8.35
CA ALA A 249 -21.07 20.14 -7.05
C ALA A 249 -19.58 19.94 -6.72
N VAL A 250 -18.99 18.82 -7.12
CA VAL A 250 -17.55 18.58 -6.97
C VAL A 250 -16.77 19.51 -7.88
N ILE A 251 -17.20 19.74 -9.12
CA ILE A 251 -16.58 20.72 -10.04
C ILE A 251 -16.57 22.11 -9.41
N VAL A 252 -17.72 22.59 -8.91
CA VAL A 252 -17.81 23.90 -8.24
C VAL A 252 -16.82 24.00 -7.08
N THR A 253 -16.64 22.90 -6.35
CA THR A 253 -15.72 22.86 -5.22
C THR A 253 -14.26 22.86 -5.68
N ALA A 254 -13.91 22.03 -6.65
CA ALA A 254 -12.58 21.93 -7.24
C ALA A 254 -12.13 23.28 -7.84
N GLU A 255 -12.98 23.92 -8.65
CA GLU A 255 -12.70 25.21 -9.26
C GLU A 255 -12.50 26.31 -8.20
N ALA A 256 -13.30 26.32 -7.14
CA ALA A 256 -13.18 27.31 -6.07
C ALA A 256 -11.83 27.21 -5.34
N PHE A 257 -11.34 25.99 -5.08
CA PHE A 257 -10.03 25.75 -4.48
C PHE A 257 -8.89 26.06 -5.46
N ALA A 258 -9.01 25.67 -6.73
CA ALA A 258 -8.01 25.99 -7.75
C ALA A 258 -7.83 27.51 -7.93
N ASP A 259 -8.94 28.25 -8.01
CA ASP A 259 -8.90 29.72 -8.10
C ASP A 259 -8.35 30.37 -6.83
N ALA A 260 -8.63 29.79 -5.67
CA ALA A 260 -8.08 30.26 -4.40
C ALA A 260 -6.56 30.08 -4.37
N VAL A 261 -6.06 28.92 -4.81
CA VAL A 261 -4.62 28.63 -4.93
C VAL A 261 -3.94 29.58 -5.91
N ALA A 262 -4.54 29.81 -7.09
CA ALA A 262 -3.99 30.72 -8.08
C ALA A 262 -3.91 32.18 -7.58
N GLY A 263 -4.79 32.57 -6.65
CA GLY A 263 -4.81 33.89 -6.04
C GLY A 263 -3.78 34.12 -4.91
N MET A 264 -3.03 33.10 -4.48
CA MET A 264 -2.12 33.17 -3.33
C MET A 264 -0.75 33.84 -3.59
N GLU A 265 -0.57 34.62 -4.66
CA GLU A 265 0.74 35.18 -5.05
C GLU A 265 1.46 35.94 -3.89
N GLY A 266 2.41 35.28 -3.20
CA GLY A 266 3.30 35.87 -2.18
C GLY A 266 3.13 35.29 -0.77
N ASP A 267 3.78 34.15 -0.52
CA ASP A 267 3.61 33.21 0.60
C ASP A 267 3.76 33.79 2.03
N GLY A 268 2.64 33.78 2.76
CA GLY A 268 2.58 33.82 4.22
C GLY A 268 1.32 33.09 4.72
N PRO A 269 1.24 32.67 5.99
CA PRO A 269 0.08 31.97 6.54
C PRO A 269 -1.25 32.72 6.30
N GLU A 270 -1.25 34.06 6.38
CA GLU A 270 -2.42 34.92 6.16
C GLU A 270 -3.01 34.82 4.73
N ALA A 271 -2.17 34.52 3.73
CA ALA A 271 -2.62 34.33 2.35
C ALA A 271 -3.38 32.99 2.20
N ARG A 272 -3.02 31.97 2.98
CA ARG A 272 -3.69 30.66 2.97
C ARG A 272 -5.08 30.75 3.59
N ASP A 273 -5.20 31.40 4.74
CA ASP A 273 -6.48 31.62 5.41
C ASP A 273 -7.44 32.43 4.51
N THR A 274 -6.91 33.46 3.83
CA THR A 274 -7.68 34.27 2.89
C THR A 274 -8.13 33.46 1.67
N ALA A 275 -7.25 32.59 1.14
CA ALA A 275 -7.59 31.70 0.04
C ALA A 275 -8.65 30.68 0.43
N LEU A 276 -8.54 30.07 1.62
CA LEU A 276 -9.53 29.14 2.14
C LEU A 276 -10.91 29.80 2.30
N LEU A 277 -10.97 30.99 2.89
CA LEU A 277 -12.22 31.76 3.01
C LEU A 277 -12.80 32.14 1.65
N ALA A 278 -11.95 32.52 0.69
CA ALA A 278 -12.38 32.82 -0.68
C ALA A 278 -12.95 31.58 -1.38
N ALA A 279 -12.33 30.41 -1.22
CA ALA A 279 -12.83 29.14 -1.73
C ALA A 279 -14.20 28.81 -1.13
N ILE A 280 -14.33 28.84 0.20
CA ILE A 280 -15.60 28.58 0.92
C ILE A 280 -16.73 29.50 0.43
N SER A 281 -16.44 30.80 0.29
CA SER A 281 -17.42 31.78 -0.20
C SER A 281 -17.87 31.49 -1.64
N ARG A 282 -16.93 31.12 -2.52
CA ARG A 282 -17.24 30.71 -3.90
C ARG A 282 -18.04 29.42 -3.95
N ILE A 283 -17.72 28.44 -3.11
CA ILE A 283 -18.46 27.17 -3.00
C ILE A 283 -19.91 27.48 -2.63
N GLY A 284 -20.14 28.27 -1.58
CA GLY A 284 -21.50 28.66 -1.16
C GLY A 284 -22.29 29.29 -2.31
N ALA A 285 -21.71 30.28 -2.99
CA ALA A 285 -22.35 30.93 -4.13
C ALA A 285 -22.62 29.98 -5.30
N GLY A 286 -21.67 29.08 -5.61
CA GLY A 286 -21.80 28.10 -6.69
C GLY A 286 -22.90 27.06 -6.40
N LEU A 287 -22.93 26.52 -5.18
CA LEU A 287 -23.96 25.57 -4.73
C LEU A 287 -25.37 26.19 -4.71
N GLU A 288 -25.49 27.45 -4.28
CA GLU A 288 -26.75 28.20 -4.35
C GLU A 288 -27.25 28.38 -5.78
N ASN A 289 -26.36 28.72 -6.72
CA ASN A 289 -26.71 28.91 -8.13
C ASN A 289 -27.21 27.63 -8.80
N MET A 290 -26.74 26.46 -8.36
CA MET A 290 -27.19 25.17 -8.87
C MET A 290 -28.51 24.69 -8.26
N ASN A 291 -29.10 25.42 -7.31
CA ASN A 291 -30.25 24.98 -6.52
C ASN A 291 -30.01 23.59 -5.91
N ALA A 292 -28.82 23.39 -5.32
CA ALA A 292 -28.30 22.12 -4.81
C ALA A 292 -29.01 21.62 -3.52
N VAL A 293 -30.28 21.97 -3.32
CA VAL A 293 -31.08 21.59 -2.14
C VAL A 293 -31.16 20.07 -1.98
N ASP A 294 -31.16 19.34 -3.09
CA ASP A 294 -31.21 17.87 -3.10
C ASP A 294 -29.82 17.21 -3.01
N LEU A 295 -28.73 17.98 -2.95
CA LEU A 295 -27.37 17.44 -2.96
C LEU A 295 -27.11 16.44 -1.82
N PRO A 296 -27.49 16.71 -0.55
CA PRO A 296 -27.30 15.72 0.52
C PRO A 296 -28.05 14.40 0.28
N ALA A 297 -29.28 14.48 -0.26
CA ALA A 297 -30.08 13.31 -0.59
C ALA A 297 -29.49 12.54 -1.78
N ALA A 298 -28.98 13.26 -2.79
CA ALA A 298 -28.30 12.69 -3.94
C ALA A 298 -27.01 11.95 -3.53
N THR A 299 -26.14 12.60 -2.74
CA THR A 299 -24.92 12.01 -2.19
C THR A 299 -25.24 10.74 -1.39
N ASN A 300 -26.26 10.78 -0.54
CA ASN A 300 -26.64 9.61 0.25
C ASN A 300 -27.15 8.43 -0.61
N ARG A 301 -27.92 8.70 -1.68
CA ARG A 301 -28.38 7.64 -2.59
C ARG A 301 -27.22 6.96 -3.31
N LEU A 302 -26.24 7.75 -3.78
CA LEU A 302 -25.03 7.21 -4.41
C LEU A 302 -24.18 6.41 -3.42
N ARG A 303 -24.00 6.93 -2.20
CA ARG A 303 -23.29 6.23 -1.13
C ARG A 303 -23.91 4.86 -0.85
N VAL A 304 -25.24 4.81 -0.68
CA VAL A 304 -25.97 3.56 -0.44
C VAL A 304 -25.80 2.60 -1.62
N HIS A 305 -25.89 3.09 -2.86
CA HIS A 305 -25.68 2.25 -4.03
C HIS A 305 -24.27 1.65 -4.08
N VAL A 306 -23.22 2.45 -3.87
CA VAL A 306 -21.84 1.97 -3.82
C VAL A 306 -21.66 0.96 -2.68
N ALA A 307 -22.23 1.22 -1.51
CA ALA A 307 -22.13 0.30 -0.39
C ALA A 307 -22.85 -1.04 -0.66
N ASP A 308 -24.01 -1.00 -1.31
CA ASP A 308 -24.79 -2.18 -1.68
C ASP A 308 -24.09 -3.02 -2.75
N GLN A 309 -23.39 -2.38 -3.70
CA GLN A 309 -22.66 -3.08 -4.76
C GLN A 309 -21.29 -3.57 -4.29
N CYS A 310 -20.54 -2.74 -3.56
CA CYS A 310 -19.10 -2.89 -3.34
C CYS A 310 -18.69 -2.96 -1.87
N GLY A 311 -19.65 -2.97 -0.94
CA GLY A 311 -19.42 -2.99 0.51
C GLY A 311 -19.19 -1.61 1.11
N GLN A 312 -19.36 -1.51 2.44
CA GLN A 312 -19.26 -0.24 3.19
C GLN A 312 -17.87 0.40 3.12
N GLU A 313 -16.80 -0.40 3.07
CA GLU A 313 -15.42 0.11 2.96
C GLU A 313 -15.19 0.93 1.68
N SER A 314 -15.98 0.67 0.63
CA SER A 314 -15.92 1.38 -0.65
C SER A 314 -16.55 2.78 -0.58
N THR A 315 -17.13 3.20 0.55
CA THR A 315 -17.76 4.53 0.70
C THR A 315 -16.80 5.64 1.15
N ILE A 316 -15.49 5.37 1.25
CA ILE A 316 -14.50 6.30 1.79
C ILE A 316 -14.53 7.68 1.12
N VAL A 317 -14.72 7.72 -0.21
CA VAL A 317 -14.85 8.98 -0.98
C VAL A 317 -16.09 9.78 -0.54
N PHE A 318 -17.19 9.14 -0.17
CA PHE A 318 -18.36 9.86 0.33
C PHE A 318 -18.15 10.40 1.75
N ASP A 319 -17.36 9.73 2.57
CA ASP A 319 -17.03 10.18 3.93
C ASP A 319 -16.09 11.39 3.93
N LEU A 320 -15.13 11.42 3.00
CA LEU A 320 -14.29 12.58 2.71
C LEU A 320 -15.15 13.84 2.43
N PHE A 321 -16.26 13.67 1.71
CA PHE A 321 -17.14 14.77 1.29
C PHE A 321 -18.24 15.10 2.30
N GLY A 322 -18.66 14.12 3.11
CA GLY A 322 -19.63 14.31 4.18
C GLY A 322 -19.17 15.30 5.25
N GLY A 323 -17.86 15.39 5.48
CA GLY A 323 -17.24 16.40 6.35
C GLY A 323 -17.38 17.84 5.83
N PHE A 324 -17.33 18.03 4.51
CA PHE A 324 -17.48 19.34 3.88
C PHE A 324 -18.94 19.81 3.89
N GLY A 325 -19.89 18.93 3.58
CA GLY A 325 -21.32 19.27 3.57
C GLY A 325 -21.87 19.74 4.92
N ALA A 326 -21.39 19.17 6.03
CA ALA A 326 -21.79 19.59 7.38
C ALA A 326 -21.22 20.97 7.77
N GLY A 327 -20.07 21.36 7.20
CA GLY A 327 -19.46 22.68 7.39
C GLY A 327 -20.15 23.81 6.62
N PHE A 328 -20.97 23.48 5.60
CA PHE A 328 -21.67 24.47 4.78
C PHE A 328 -23.15 24.65 5.15
N THR A 329 -23.69 23.89 6.12
CA THR A 329 -25.13 23.93 6.48
C THR A 329 -25.47 24.35 7.92
N HIS A 330 -24.59 25.03 8.65
CA HIS A 330 -24.98 25.77 9.87
C HIS A 330 -24.34 27.16 9.85
N GLU A 331 -25.03 28.25 9.47
CA GLU A 331 -26.18 28.97 10.05
C GLU A 331 -25.68 30.23 10.77
N GLY A 332 -26.26 31.38 10.40
CA GLY A 332 -25.88 32.71 10.90
C GLY A 332 -26.31 33.02 12.33
#